data_AF-A0A6N2EN71-F1
#
_entry.id   AF-A0A6N2EN71-F1
#
_cell.length_a   1.000
_cell.length_b   1.000
_cell.length_c   1.000
_cell.angle_alpha   90.00
_cell.angle_beta   90.00
_cell.angle_gamma   90.00
#
_symmetry.space_group_name_H-M   'P 1'
#
loop_
_entity.id
_entity.type
_entity.pdbx_description
1 polymer ?
#
loop_
_entity_poly.entity_id
_entity_poly.type
_entity_poly.pdbx_seq_one_letter_code
_entity_poly.pdbx_strand_id
1 'polypeptide(L)' 'MGIAIELSDQQAQALSETARRLAISEDELAAAAVRDLVTRRSADFQAAADRVLTKNQELYRRLA' A
#
# COMPACT_ATOMS: atom_id res chain seq x y z
N MET A 1 -2.25 14.03 12.52
CA MET A 1 -3.57 14.44 12.00
C MET A 1 -4.50 13.24 12.15
N GLY A 2 -5.68 13.42 12.74
CA GLY A 2 -6.70 12.38 12.84
C GLY A 2 -7.86 12.69 11.89
N ILE A 3 -8.48 11.66 11.34
CA ILE A 3 -9.69 11.76 10.53
C ILE A 3 -10.76 10.87 11.16
N ALA A 4 -11.98 11.38 11.27
CA ALA A 4 -13.14 10.56 11.63
C ALA A 4 -13.68 9.89 10.36
N ILE A 5 -13.96 8.60 10.43
CA ILE A 5 -14.44 7.81 9.29
C ILE A 5 -15.71 7.10 9.75
N GLU A 6 -16.80 7.29 9.01
CA GLU A 6 -18.02 6.53 9.25
C GLU A 6 -17.91 5.15 8.57
N LEU A 7 -18.17 4.10 9.35
CA LEU A 7 -18.16 2.72 8.90
C LEU A 7 -19.55 2.14 9.08
N SER A 8 -19.96 1.24 8.18
CA SER A 8 -21.13 0.41 8.47
C SER A 8 -20.83 -0.53 9.65
N ASP A 9 -21.88 -1.02 10.32
CA ASP A 9 -21.72 -1.97 11.44
C ASP A 9 -20.86 -3.19 11.05
N GLN A 10 -21.07 -3.70 9.83
CA GLN A 10 -20.28 -4.82 9.30
C GLN A 10 -18.80 -4.47 9.14
N GLN A 11 -18.48 -3.26 8.67
CA GLN A 11 -17.10 -2.81 8.49
C GLN A 11 -16.42 -2.57 9.84
N ALA A 12 -17.13 -1.97 10.80
CA ALA A 12 -16.63 -1.77 12.16
C ALA A 12 -16.33 -3.11 12.84
N GLN A 13 -17.21 -4.10 12.70
CA GLN A 13 -16.99 -5.42 13.24
C GLN A 13 -15.78 -6.12 12.61
N ALA A 14 -15.64 -6.06 11.27
CA ALA A 14 -14.50 -6.64 10.58
C ALA A 14 -13.16 -5.98 10.98
N LEU A 15 -13.16 -4.66 11.21
CA LEU A 15 -11.99 -3.93 11.72
C LEU A 15 -11.62 -4.42 13.12
N SER A 16 -12.59 -4.52 14.02
CA SER A 16 -12.37 -4.97 15.40
C SER A 16 -11.84 -6.40 15.48
N GLU A 17 -12.43 -7.32 14.73
CA GLU A 17 -11.98 -8.72 14.66
C GLU A 17 -10.55 -8.83 14.12
N THR A 18 -10.23 -8.03 13.09
CA THR A 18 -8.89 -8.04 12.49
C THR A 18 -7.85 -7.43 13.44
N ALA A 19 -8.17 -6.31 14.08
CA ALA A 19 -7.30 -5.66 15.06
C ALA A 19 -7.00 -6.59 16.25
N ARG A 20 -8.03 -7.26 16.78
CA ARG A 20 -7.89 -8.28 17.84
C ARG A 20 -6.99 -9.43 17.42
N ARG A 21 -7.19 -9.97 16.22
CA ARG A 21 -6.36 -11.07 15.70
C ARG A 21 -4.89 -10.68 15.56
N LEU A 22 -4.62 -9.42 15.24
CA LEU A 22 -3.26 -8.88 15.08
C LEU A 22 -2.68 -8.29 16.38
N ALA A 23 -3.44 -8.31 17.48
CA ALA A 23 -3.08 -7.74 18.77
C ALA A 23 -2.63 -6.26 18.69
N ILE A 24 -3.30 -5.47 17.84
CA ILE A 24 -3.09 -4.02 17.68
C ILE A 24 -4.41 -3.28 17.88
N SER A 25 -4.35 -1.96 18.03
CA SER A 25 -5.56 -1.13 18.08
C SER A 25 -6.21 -0.98 16.71
N GLU A 26 -7.52 -0.70 16.70
CA GLU A 26 -8.28 -0.41 15.48
C GLU A 26 -7.71 0.83 14.75
N ASP A 27 -7.28 1.84 15.51
CA ASP A 27 -6.63 3.05 14.98
C ASP A 27 -5.30 2.74 14.28
N GLU A 28 -4.46 1.88 14.88
CA GLU A 28 -3.19 1.47 14.27
C GLU A 28 -3.40 0.69 12.98
N LEU A 29 -4.38 -0.23 12.98
CA LEU A 29 -4.74 -1.00 11.80
C LEU A 29 -5.27 -0.09 10.68
N ALA A 30 -6.20 0.82 11.00
CA ALA A 30 -6.74 1.78 10.04
C ALA A 30 -5.65 2.69 9.47
N ALA A 31 -4.78 3.22 10.33
CA ALA A 31 -3.65 4.05 9.90
C ALA A 31 -2.64 3.28 9.05
N ALA A 32 -2.40 2.00 9.33
CA ALA A 32 -1.53 1.14 8.51
C ALA A 32 -2.15 0.88 7.14
N ALA A 33 -3.45 0.57 7.07
CA ALA A 33 -4.17 0.35 5.82
C ALA A 33 -4.19 1.61 4.94
N VAL A 34 -4.45 2.78 5.52
CA VAL A 34 -4.41 4.06 4.80
C VAL A 34 -3.00 4.34 4.28
N ARG A 35 -1.97 4.16 5.12
CA ARG A 35 -0.57 4.35 4.71
C ARG A 35 -0.19 3.42 3.56
N ASP A 36 -0.51 2.12 3.65
CA ASP A 36 -0.26 1.18 2.57
C ASP A 36 -0.93 1.64 1.26
N LEU A 37 -2.22 1.98 1.34
CA LEU A 37 -3.01 2.41 0.19
C LEU A 37 -2.40 3.65 -0.50
N VAL A 38 -2.03 4.69 0.25
CA VAL A 38 -1.50 5.93 -0.34
C VAL A 38 -0.03 5.80 -0.77
N THR A 39 0.72 4.89 -0.16
CA THR A 39 2.14 4.65 -0.49
C THR A 39 2.31 3.74 -1.70
N ARG A 40 1.26 3.02 -2.13
CA ARG A 40 1.27 2.15 -3.34
C ARG A 40 1.69 2.84 -4.64
N ARG A 41 1.64 4.17 -4.76
CA ARG A 41 2.28 4.89 -5.88
C ARG A 41 3.77 4.58 -6.03
N SER A 42 4.45 4.21 -4.94
CA SER A 42 5.83 3.72 -4.95
C SER A 42 5.99 2.42 -5.73
N ALA A 43 5.01 1.52 -5.69
CA ALA A 43 5.09 0.22 -6.36
C ALA A 43 4.88 0.36 -7.87
N ASP A 44 3.91 1.18 -8.29
CA ASP A 44 3.70 1.47 -9.71
C ASP A 44 4.88 2.26 -10.30
N PHE A 45 5.43 3.20 -9.53
CA PHE A 45 6.67 3.90 -9.91
C PHE A 45 7.85 2.94 -10.02
N GLN A 46 8.03 2.03 -9.06
CA GLN A 46 9.11 1.05 -9.08
C GLN A 46 8.98 0.10 -10.28
N ALA A 47 7.77 -0.38 -10.56
CA ALA A 47 7.50 -1.22 -11.73
C ALA A 47 7.79 -0.48 -13.06
N ALA A 48 7.45 0.81 -13.14
CA ALA A 48 7.77 1.63 -14.29
C ALA A 48 9.28 1.88 -14.42
N ALA A 49 9.97 2.15 -13.31
CA ALA A 49 11.42 2.35 -13.27
C ALA A 49 12.18 1.09 -13.70
N ASP A 50 11.80 -0.08 -13.17
CA ASP A 50 12.42 -1.37 -13.52
C ASP A 50 12.23 -1.70 -15.02
N ARG A 51 11.05 -1.37 -15.57
CA ARG A 51 10.79 -1.51 -17.01
C ARG A 51 11.69 -0.60 -17.85
N VAL A 52 11.90 0.66 -17.45
CA VAL A 52 12.78 1.60 -18.17
C VAL A 52 14.24 1.14 -18.10
N LEU A 53 14.71 0.75 -16.91
CA LEU A 53 16.08 0.26 -16.71
C LEU A 53 16.35 -0.99 -17.54
N THR A 54 15.43 -1.96 -17.55
CA THR A 54 15.53 -3.18 -18.36
C THR A 54 15.63 -2.84 -19.86
N LYS A 55 14.74 -1.97 -20.36
CA LYS A 55 14.77 -1.57 -21.78
C LYS A 55 16.05 -0.83 -22.16
N ASN A 56 16.57 0.03 -21.29
CA ASN A 56 17.83 0.72 -21.53
C ASN A 56 19.00 -0.26 -21.57
N GLN A 57 19.03 -1.23 -20.66
CA GLN A 57 20.07 -2.26 -20.66
C GLN A 57 20.06 -3.09 -21.94
N GLU A 58 18.88 -3.44 -22.46
CA GLU A 58 18.73 -4.10 -23.76
C GLU A 58 19.19 -3.20 -24.92
N LEU A 59 18.87 -1.92 -24.88
CA LEU A 59 19.32 -0.94 -25.88
C LEU A 59 20.85 -0.83 -25.91
N TYR A 60 21.48 -0.68 -24.74
CA TYR A 60 22.94 -0.60 -24.62
C TYR A 60 23.62 -1.89 -25.12
N ARG A 61 23.05 -3.07 -24.86
CA ARG A 61 23.58 -4.34 -25.41
C ARG A 61 23.52 -4.43 -26.94
N ARG A 62 22.58 -3.73 -27.58
CA ARG A 62 22.43 -3.73 -29.05
C ARG A 62 23.31 -2.70 -29.74
N LEU A 63 23.78 -1.71 -28.98
CA LEU A 63 24.59 -0.59 -29.47
C LEU A 63 26.10 -0.82 -29.27
N ALA A 64 26.50 -1.87 -28.56
CA ALA A 64 27.88 -2.32 -28.37
C ALA A 64 28.19 -3.52 -29.27
#